data_AF-A0A6C0C7I0-F1
#
_entry.id   AF-A0A6C0C7I0-F1
#
_cell.length_a   1.000
_cell.length_b   1.000
_cell.length_c   1.000
_cell.angle_alpha   90.00
_cell.angle_beta   90.00
_cell.angle_gamma   90.00
#
_symmetry.space_group_name_H-M   'P 1'
#
loop_
_entity.id
_entity.type
_entity.pdbx_description
1 polymer ?
#
loop_
_entity_poly.entity_id
_entity_poly.type
_entity_poly.pdbx_seq_one_letter_code
_entity_poly.pdbx_strand_id
1 'polypeptide(L)'
;MANKIDGLVSLLKTGNLVIIDMLIESHCINDEMLLLALQRLYLRKCMKNIDLFWILANYLEGIIDKETLDKLFINFIDIYPENDSHEKFSPCFMKLCDMGAQSEICNQIIIIPADLFFYYLSKNEPLININIIKNGIRDHIDDKICHWIFEHFMSVHQNYNNNDVCGVVITAYLKKDKSYFEKLMQIVYDRKLNDIVMLNVVIYGVINEYNIKYVSDCEIVDELMFLNLLIKIVRYYNCSMKLDDSDANDIKTFLEENGDAKKIFDEISNTCDCYDVNKYNIALNNIITLKNMYHSQ
;
A
#
# COMPACT_ATOMS: atom_id res chain seq x y z
N MET A 1 6.69 36.74 24.93
CA MET A 1 6.81 35.28 24.67
C MET A 1 6.21 34.91 23.32
N ALA A 2 4.96 35.27 23.02
CA ALA A 2 4.29 34.99 21.73
C ALA A 2 5.12 35.37 20.47
N ASN A 3 5.62 36.60 20.36
CA ASN A 3 6.45 37.02 19.21
C ASN A 3 7.74 36.21 19.03
N LYS A 4 8.32 35.70 20.14
CA LYS A 4 9.51 34.84 20.07
C LYS A 4 9.16 33.45 19.55
N ILE A 5 8.03 32.89 19.97
CA ILE A 5 7.51 31.61 19.48
C ILE A 5 7.17 31.70 17.99
N ASP A 6 6.53 32.77 17.53
CA ASP A 6 6.19 32.93 16.11
C ASP A 6 7.44 33.12 15.22
N GLY A 7 8.47 33.79 15.75
CA GLY A 7 9.80 33.84 15.15
C GLY A 7 10.42 32.44 15.03
N LEU A 8 10.35 31.63 16.10
CA LEU A 8 10.87 30.27 16.11
C LEU A 8 10.09 29.34 15.15
N VAL A 9 8.76 29.45 15.08
CA VAL A 9 7.94 28.73 14.09
C VAL A 9 8.40 29.07 12.66
N SER A 10 8.68 30.34 12.39
CA SER A 10 9.18 30.78 11.08
C SER A 10 10.57 30.23 10.79
N LEU A 11 11.44 30.18 11.79
CA LEU A 11 12.79 29.63 11.67
C LEU A 11 12.76 28.10 11.42
N LEU A 12 11.96 27.35 12.19
CA LEU A 12 11.79 25.90 12.00
C LEU A 12 11.30 25.56 10.58
N LYS A 13 10.43 26.38 9.98
CA LYS A 13 10.00 26.21 8.57
C LYS A 13 11.14 26.33 7.56
N THR A 14 12.14 27.14 7.85
CA THR A 14 13.28 27.32 6.94
C THR A 14 14.27 26.16 7.02
N GLY A 15 14.24 25.37 8.10
CA GLY A 15 15.21 24.29 8.33
C GLY A 15 16.65 24.79 8.51
N ASN A 16 16.86 26.06 8.86
CA ASN A 16 18.19 26.65 9.06
C ASN A 16 18.77 26.21 10.42
N LEU A 17 19.39 25.03 10.42
CA LEU A 17 19.94 24.36 11.59
C LEU A 17 20.97 25.20 12.33
N VAL A 18 21.85 25.90 11.60
CA VAL A 18 22.93 26.69 12.19
C VAL A 18 22.37 27.74 13.15
N ILE A 19 21.32 28.46 12.74
CA ILE A 19 20.70 29.48 13.60
C ILE A 19 19.96 28.82 14.76
N ILE A 20 19.30 27.68 14.54
CA ILE A 20 18.57 26.96 15.58
C ILE A 20 19.54 26.48 16.67
N ASP A 21 20.62 25.81 16.28
CA ASP A 21 21.66 25.32 17.19
C ASP A 21 22.30 26.47 17.96
N MET A 22 22.68 27.56 17.29
CA MET A 22 23.24 28.75 17.95
C MET A 22 22.29 29.33 19.00
N LEU A 23 20.98 29.37 18.73
CA LEU A 23 19.99 29.91 19.67
C LEU A 23 19.77 29.00 20.88
N ILE A 24 19.94 27.69 20.71
CA ILE A 24 19.86 26.73 21.80
C ILE A 24 21.14 26.77 22.64
N GLU A 25 22.32 26.72 22.02
CA GLU A 25 23.64 26.80 22.68
C GLU A 25 23.80 28.11 23.47
N SER A 26 23.26 29.22 22.96
CA SER A 26 23.27 30.52 23.65
C SER A 26 22.18 30.69 24.71
N HIS A 27 21.40 29.64 24.99
CA HIS A 27 20.27 29.64 25.93
C HIS A 27 19.20 30.72 25.63
N CYS A 28 19.11 31.17 24.38
CA CYS A 28 18.09 32.12 23.94
C CYS A 28 16.72 31.45 23.78
N ILE A 29 16.71 30.13 23.58
CA ILE A 29 15.56 29.26 23.45
C ILE A 29 15.77 28.06 24.38
N ASN A 30 14.71 27.62 25.06
CA ASN A 30 14.70 26.41 25.87
C ASN A 30 13.75 25.36 25.27
N ASP A 31 13.76 24.15 25.82
CA ASP A 31 13.01 23.00 25.30
C ASP A 31 11.49 23.25 25.29
N GLU A 32 10.95 23.98 26.29
CA GLU A 32 9.54 24.37 26.36
C GLU A 32 9.14 25.32 25.22
N MET A 33 9.99 26.30 24.90
CA MET A 33 9.78 27.21 23.77
C MET A 33 9.84 26.46 22.43
N LEU A 34 10.73 25.48 22.32
CA LEU A 34 10.86 24.62 21.13
C LEU A 34 9.62 23.73 20.96
N LEU A 35 9.11 23.12 22.03
CA LEU A 35 7.88 22.33 22.03
C LEU A 35 6.67 23.17 21.59
N LEU A 36 6.49 24.36 22.17
CA LEU A 36 5.39 25.27 21.81
C LEU A 36 5.46 25.72 20.35
N ALA A 37 6.66 25.97 19.83
CA ALA A 37 6.83 26.31 18.42
C ALA A 37 6.52 25.11 17.51
N LEU A 38 6.95 23.91 17.90
CA LEU A 38 6.70 22.69 17.15
C LEU A 38 5.19 22.35 17.09
N GLN A 39 4.48 22.46 18.21
CA GLN A 39 3.03 22.29 18.30
C GLN A 39 2.28 23.26 17.36
N ARG A 40 2.74 24.52 17.24
CA ARG A 40 2.17 25.51 16.30
C ARG A 40 2.55 25.22 14.85
N LEU A 41 3.70 24.61 14.60
CA LEU A 41 4.20 24.32 13.26
C LEU A 41 3.38 23.22 12.55
N TYR A 42 2.96 22.18 13.29
CA TYR A 42 2.26 21.01 12.72
C TYR A 42 0.88 21.29 12.11
N LEU A 43 0.38 22.52 12.20
CA LEU A 43 -0.77 22.97 11.44
C LEU A 43 -0.52 23.07 9.92
N ARG A 44 0.73 22.91 9.42
CA ARG A 44 1.09 23.30 8.02
C ARG A 44 2.01 22.40 7.18
N LYS A 45 2.36 21.16 7.58
CA LYS A 45 3.21 20.19 6.80
C LYS A 45 4.38 20.81 6.01
N CYS A 46 5.53 21.08 6.66
CA CYS A 46 6.61 21.87 6.02
C CYS A 46 8.06 21.39 6.23
N MET A 47 8.33 20.36 7.04
CA MET A 47 9.73 20.00 7.38
C MET A 47 10.23 18.82 6.55
N LYS A 48 11.35 19.01 5.83
CA LYS A 48 12.00 17.99 4.98
C LYS A 48 13.43 17.62 5.37
N ASN A 49 13.98 18.24 6.42
CA ASN A 49 15.39 18.10 6.77
C ASN A 49 15.57 17.09 7.92
N ILE A 50 16.20 15.94 7.65
CA ILE A 50 16.45 14.89 8.67
C ILE A 50 17.28 15.38 9.85
N ASP A 51 18.28 16.22 9.61
CA ASP A 51 19.09 16.76 10.70
C ASP A 51 18.24 17.59 11.67
N LEU A 52 17.21 18.29 11.17
CA LEU A 52 16.28 19.02 12.01
C LEU A 52 15.45 18.05 12.86
N PHE A 53 14.95 16.96 12.27
CA PHE A 53 14.23 15.92 13.02
C PHE A 53 15.12 15.32 14.12
N TRP A 54 16.39 15.05 13.83
CA TRP A 54 17.34 14.53 14.80
C TRP A 54 17.57 15.49 15.97
N ILE A 55 17.78 16.77 15.68
CA ILE A 55 17.92 17.82 16.69
C ILE A 55 16.66 17.91 17.56
N LEU A 56 15.48 18.00 16.94
CA LEU A 56 14.20 18.08 17.65
C LEU A 56 13.97 16.84 18.54
N ALA A 57 14.27 15.63 18.05
CA ALA A 57 14.13 14.41 18.82
C ALA A 57 15.06 14.39 20.05
N ASN A 58 16.27 14.93 19.94
CA ASN A 58 17.20 15.01 21.07
C ASN A 58 16.79 16.04 22.13
N TYR A 59 16.35 17.23 21.72
CA TYR A 59 15.97 18.28 22.67
C TYR A 59 14.61 18.06 23.33
N LEU A 60 13.69 17.38 22.65
CA LEU A 60 12.33 17.19 23.14
C LEU A 60 12.11 15.84 23.84
N GLU A 61 13.14 15.00 23.92
CA GLU A 61 13.11 13.74 24.65
C GLU A 61 12.73 13.96 26.12
N GLY A 62 11.69 13.25 26.59
CA GLY A 62 11.21 13.34 27.96
C GLY A 62 10.23 14.50 28.25
N ILE A 63 10.02 15.43 27.32
CA ILE A 63 9.06 16.54 27.49
C ILE A 63 7.97 16.61 26.42
N ILE A 64 8.21 16.00 25.24
CA ILE A 64 7.25 16.00 24.14
C ILE A 64 6.00 15.20 24.51
N ASP A 65 4.82 15.77 24.26
CA ASP A 65 3.56 15.06 24.41
C ASP A 65 3.35 14.05 23.26
N LYS A 66 2.53 13.02 23.53
CA LYS A 66 2.26 11.92 22.62
C LYS A 66 1.73 12.39 21.26
N GLU A 67 0.79 13.33 21.25
CA GLU A 67 0.17 13.82 20.01
C GLU A 67 1.20 14.55 19.13
N THR A 68 2.06 15.36 19.73
CA THR A 68 3.12 16.08 19.02
C THR A 68 4.21 15.14 18.52
N LEU A 69 4.57 14.13 19.31
CA LEU A 69 5.53 13.09 18.93
C LEU A 69 5.04 12.28 17.71
N ASP A 70 3.78 11.87 17.72
CA ASP A 70 3.20 11.10 16.62
C ASP A 70 3.14 11.92 15.33
N LYS A 71 2.82 13.23 15.41
CA LYS A 71 2.90 14.16 14.27
C LYS A 71 4.32 14.38 13.77
N LEU A 72 5.31 14.48 14.67
CA LEU A 72 6.73 14.56 14.31
C LEU A 72 7.15 13.32 13.53
N PHE A 73 6.76 12.15 14.03
CA PHE A 73 7.07 10.87 13.41
C PHE A 73 6.42 10.72 12.03
N ILE A 74 5.13 11.05 11.87
CA ILE A 74 4.46 11.05 10.55
C ILE A 74 5.22 11.88 9.52
N ASN A 75 5.59 13.12 9.86
CA ASN A 75 6.33 13.99 8.95
C ASN A 75 7.75 13.46 8.65
N PHE A 76 8.38 12.80 9.62
CA PHE A 76 9.68 12.17 9.46
C PHE A 76 9.64 10.98 8.48
N ILE A 77 8.61 10.14 8.57
CA ILE A 77 8.46 8.99 7.65
C ILE A 77 8.05 9.46 6.26
N ASP A 78 7.21 10.50 6.14
CA ASP A 78 6.79 11.07 4.86
C ASP A 78 7.96 11.50 3.95
N ILE A 79 9.11 11.82 4.53
CA ILE A 79 10.28 12.32 3.79
C ILE A 79 11.29 11.22 3.46
N TYR A 80 11.05 9.97 3.87
CA TYR A 80 11.95 8.84 3.60
C TYR A 80 12.30 8.67 2.11
N PRO A 81 11.36 8.72 1.14
CA PRO A 81 11.70 8.47 -0.26
C PRO A 81 12.74 9.44 -0.83
N GLU A 82 12.83 10.65 -0.27
CA GLU A 82 13.79 11.68 -0.68
C GLU A 82 15.13 11.59 0.09
N ASN A 83 15.23 10.73 1.10
CA ASN A 83 16.33 10.70 2.06
C ASN A 83 16.76 9.29 2.50
N ASP A 84 16.48 8.28 1.71
CA ASP A 84 16.77 6.86 1.98
C ASP A 84 18.24 6.57 2.33
N SER A 85 19.15 7.39 1.83
CA SER A 85 20.61 7.28 1.99
C SER A 85 21.19 8.20 3.06
N HIS A 86 20.35 8.96 3.77
CA HIS A 86 20.82 9.91 4.78
C HIS A 86 21.28 9.20 6.06
N GLU A 87 22.53 9.45 6.48
CA GLU A 87 23.19 8.72 7.59
C GLU A 87 22.41 8.76 8.92
N LYS A 88 21.70 9.87 9.18
CA LYS A 88 20.91 10.05 10.41
C LYS A 88 19.47 9.52 10.32
N PHE A 89 19.03 9.01 9.18
CA PHE A 89 17.67 8.50 9.04
C PHE A 89 17.42 7.35 10.03
N SER A 90 18.20 6.27 9.95
CA SER A 90 18.01 5.10 10.81
C SER A 90 18.14 5.41 12.30
N PRO A 91 19.18 6.16 12.77
CA PRO A 91 19.25 6.58 14.17
C PRO A 91 18.06 7.41 14.63
N CYS A 92 17.61 8.37 13.81
CA CYS A 92 16.46 9.22 14.14
C CYS A 92 15.15 8.43 14.20
N PHE A 93 14.95 7.51 13.24
CA PHE A 93 13.82 6.60 13.25
C PHE A 93 13.74 5.81 14.55
N MET A 94 14.84 5.15 14.93
CA MET A 94 14.90 4.32 16.14
C MET A 94 14.64 5.15 17.39
N LYS A 95 15.25 6.34 17.49
CA LYS A 95 15.05 7.24 18.62
C LYS A 95 13.58 7.66 18.77
N LEU A 96 12.92 8.06 17.68
CA LEU A 96 11.51 8.43 17.72
C LEU A 96 10.64 7.24 18.16
N CYS A 97 10.94 6.03 17.70
CA CYS A 97 10.25 4.81 18.16
C CYS A 97 10.48 4.53 19.65
N ASP A 98 11.71 4.72 20.15
CA ASP A 98 12.05 4.54 21.56
C ASP A 98 11.39 5.57 22.48
N MET A 99 11.15 6.77 21.97
CA MET A 99 10.33 7.80 22.63
C MET A 99 8.84 7.43 22.66
N GLY A 100 8.44 6.31 22.04
CA GLY A 100 7.07 5.82 21.98
C GLY A 100 6.26 6.41 20.84
N ALA A 101 6.89 6.92 19.78
CA ALA A 101 6.17 7.43 18.62
C ALA A 101 5.34 6.34 17.95
N GLN A 102 4.10 6.67 17.65
CA GLN A 102 3.19 5.87 16.86
C GLN A 102 2.72 6.71 15.68
N SER A 103 2.46 6.04 14.58
CA SER A 103 1.62 6.59 13.53
C SER A 103 0.46 5.63 13.35
N GLU A 104 -0.69 6.16 12.94
CA GLU A 104 -1.65 5.32 12.23
C GLU A 104 -0.85 4.65 11.12
N ILE A 105 -0.66 3.34 11.25
CA ILE A 105 0.02 2.58 10.24
C ILE A 105 -0.84 2.82 8.99
N CYS A 106 -0.32 3.54 8.01
CA CYS A 106 -1.17 4.16 6.98
C CYS A 106 -0.69 3.76 5.59
N ASN A 107 0.60 3.96 5.31
CA ASN A 107 1.32 3.59 4.08
C ASN A 107 2.80 3.98 4.17
N GLN A 108 3.06 5.07 4.91
CA GLN A 108 4.39 5.68 5.08
C GLN A 108 5.38 4.74 5.81
N ILE A 109 4.92 3.95 6.79
CA ILE A 109 5.81 3.03 7.53
C ILE A 109 6.24 1.81 6.69
N ILE A 110 5.64 1.61 5.52
CA ILE A 110 5.91 0.42 4.70
C ILE A 110 6.99 0.69 3.65
N ILE A 111 7.27 1.97 3.37
CA ILE A 111 8.30 2.38 2.43
C ILE A 111 9.70 2.36 3.05
N ILE A 112 9.84 2.33 4.37
CA ILE A 112 11.14 2.26 5.06
C ILE A 112 11.76 0.84 5.00
N PRO A 113 13.08 0.70 5.24
CA PRO A 113 13.75 -0.59 5.31
C PRO A 113 13.15 -1.52 6.36
N ALA A 114 13.21 -2.84 6.10
CA ALA A 114 12.58 -3.87 6.92
C ALA A 114 13.05 -3.92 8.36
N ASP A 115 14.35 -3.77 8.58
CA ASP A 115 14.95 -3.75 9.92
C ASP A 115 14.35 -2.63 10.79
N LEU A 116 14.17 -1.44 10.23
CA LEU A 116 13.52 -0.32 10.92
C LEU A 116 12.02 -0.54 11.11
N PHE A 117 11.33 -1.07 10.10
CA PHE A 117 9.93 -1.45 10.24
C PHE A 117 9.71 -2.43 11.40
N PHE A 118 10.52 -3.49 11.48
CA PHE A 118 10.44 -4.47 12.56
C PHE A 118 10.84 -3.88 13.91
N TYR A 119 11.79 -2.95 13.93
CA TYR A 119 12.10 -2.19 15.14
C TYR A 119 10.86 -1.46 15.65
N TYR A 120 10.16 -0.72 14.78
CA TYR A 120 8.93 -0.02 15.14
C TYR A 120 7.85 -0.97 15.68
N LEU A 121 7.62 -2.11 15.02
CA LEU A 121 6.67 -3.12 15.49
C LEU A 121 7.06 -3.75 16.83
N SER A 122 8.35 -3.88 17.12
CA SER A 122 8.79 -4.39 18.43
C SER A 122 8.52 -3.40 19.57
N LYS A 123 8.48 -2.11 19.25
CA LYS A 123 8.28 -1.01 20.19
C LYS A 123 6.82 -0.60 20.35
N ASN A 124 5.97 -0.95 19.38
CA ASN A 124 4.58 -0.56 19.31
C ASN A 124 3.68 -1.79 19.19
N GLU A 125 2.53 -1.81 19.88
CA GLU A 125 1.58 -2.91 19.71
C GLU A 125 1.19 -3.07 18.23
N PRO A 126 1.06 -4.31 17.71
CA PRO A 126 0.74 -4.55 16.32
C PRO A 126 -0.72 -4.13 16.03
N LEU A 127 -0.92 -2.86 15.71
CA LEU A 127 -2.17 -2.36 15.13
C LEU A 127 -2.19 -2.69 13.63
N ILE A 128 -2.27 -3.97 13.29
CA ILE A 128 -2.26 -4.40 11.89
C ILE A 128 -3.66 -4.19 11.31
N ASN A 129 -3.87 -2.97 10.83
CA ASN A 129 -5.01 -2.63 9.99
C ASN A 129 -4.79 -3.18 8.57
N ILE A 130 -5.73 -3.99 8.09
CA ILE A 130 -5.63 -4.69 6.81
C ILE A 130 -5.51 -3.75 5.59
N ASN A 131 -6.00 -2.51 5.69
CA ASN A 131 -5.84 -1.53 4.60
C ASN A 131 -4.38 -1.17 4.35
N ILE A 132 -3.54 -1.27 5.39
CA ILE A 132 -2.08 -1.08 5.32
C ILE A 132 -1.45 -2.26 4.62
N ILE A 133 -1.86 -3.48 4.97
CA ILE A 133 -1.37 -4.70 4.31
C ILE A 133 -1.68 -4.61 2.81
N LYS A 134 -2.92 -4.24 2.48
CA LYS A 134 -3.41 -4.10 1.11
C LYS A 134 -2.63 -3.03 0.32
N ASN A 135 -2.42 -1.85 0.90
CA ASN A 135 -1.78 -0.74 0.20
C ASN A 135 -0.25 -0.82 0.22
N GLY A 136 0.32 -1.36 1.29
CA GLY A 136 1.74 -1.56 1.44
C GLY A 136 2.29 -2.42 0.34
N ILE A 137 1.71 -3.61 0.14
CA ILE A 137 2.27 -4.67 -0.71
C ILE A 137 2.32 -4.30 -2.22
N ARG A 138 1.89 -3.08 -2.59
CA ARG A 138 2.14 -2.48 -3.90
C ARG A 138 3.56 -1.92 -4.00
N ASP A 139 4.40 -2.71 -4.67
CA ASP A 139 5.74 -2.42 -5.20
C ASP A 139 6.84 -2.04 -4.17
N HIS A 140 8.03 -2.62 -4.37
CA HIS A 140 9.28 -2.35 -3.63
C HIS A 140 9.37 -2.65 -2.12
N ILE A 141 8.40 -3.34 -1.50
CA ILE A 141 8.62 -3.89 -0.14
C ILE A 141 9.60 -5.06 -0.10
N ASP A 142 10.46 -5.05 0.92
CA ASP A 142 11.32 -6.13 1.36
C ASP A 142 10.56 -7.43 1.68
N ASP A 143 11.02 -8.55 1.11
CA ASP A 143 10.36 -9.86 1.22
C ASP A 143 10.16 -10.33 2.67
N LYS A 144 11.03 -9.94 3.62
CA LYS A 144 10.86 -10.32 5.03
C LYS A 144 9.62 -9.67 5.63
N ILE A 145 9.33 -8.42 5.28
CA ILE A 145 8.13 -7.72 5.72
C ILE A 145 6.89 -8.42 5.16
N CYS A 146 6.89 -8.75 3.86
CA CYS A 146 5.79 -9.47 3.24
C CYS A 146 5.54 -10.82 3.92
N HIS A 147 6.57 -11.63 4.12
CA HIS A 147 6.45 -12.92 4.80
C HIS A 147 5.88 -12.77 6.21
N TRP A 148 6.38 -11.83 7.02
CA TRP A 148 5.86 -11.61 8.37
C TRP A 148 4.40 -11.14 8.37
N ILE A 149 4.02 -10.23 7.46
CA ILE A 149 2.62 -9.81 7.31
C ILE A 149 1.74 -11.02 7.02
N PHE A 150 2.18 -11.91 6.12
CA PHE A 150 1.45 -13.13 5.82
C PHE A 150 1.41 -14.09 7.01
N GLU A 151 2.51 -14.30 7.75
CA GLU A 151 2.51 -15.13 8.97
C GLU A 151 1.58 -14.59 10.05
N HIS A 152 1.64 -13.29 10.30
CA HIS A 152 0.75 -12.64 11.25
C HIS A 152 -0.70 -12.82 10.81
N PHE A 153 -1.02 -12.47 9.56
CA PHE A 153 -2.36 -12.64 9.02
C PHE A 153 -2.85 -14.08 9.18
N MET A 154 -2.03 -15.09 8.87
CA MET A 154 -2.37 -16.50 9.08
C MET A 154 -2.73 -16.83 10.54
N SER A 155 -2.16 -16.14 11.53
CA SER A 155 -2.46 -16.35 12.96
C SER A 155 -3.77 -15.70 13.43
N VAL A 156 -4.23 -14.65 12.75
CA VAL A 156 -5.39 -13.84 13.18
C VAL A 156 -6.48 -13.69 12.11
N HIS A 157 -6.40 -14.41 10.99
CA HIS A 157 -7.28 -14.26 9.82
C HIS A 157 -8.78 -14.34 10.17
N GLN A 158 -9.13 -15.13 11.20
CA GLN A 158 -10.50 -15.31 11.71
C GLN A 158 -11.18 -14.01 12.14
N ASN A 159 -10.40 -13.00 12.54
CA ASN A 159 -10.90 -11.70 12.99
C ASN A 159 -11.24 -10.76 11.83
N TYR A 160 -10.87 -11.10 10.60
CA TYR A 160 -11.04 -10.24 9.43
C TYR A 160 -12.25 -10.62 8.59
N ASN A 161 -12.85 -9.62 7.95
CA ASN A 161 -13.97 -9.83 7.03
C ASN A 161 -13.50 -10.46 5.70
N ASN A 162 -14.43 -10.85 4.83
CA ASN A 162 -14.08 -11.53 3.58
C ASN A 162 -13.30 -10.65 2.59
N ASN A 163 -13.58 -9.34 2.54
CA ASN A 163 -12.91 -8.42 1.62
C ASN A 163 -11.42 -8.30 1.98
N ASP A 164 -11.15 -8.23 3.28
CA ASP A 164 -9.81 -8.19 3.86
C ASP A 164 -8.99 -9.42 3.48
N VAL A 165 -9.59 -10.61 3.62
CA VAL A 165 -8.96 -11.88 3.24
C VAL A 165 -8.62 -11.90 1.75
N CYS A 166 -9.58 -11.55 0.88
CA CYS A 166 -9.36 -11.51 -0.56
C CYS A 166 -8.19 -10.58 -0.92
N GLY A 167 -8.15 -9.39 -0.30
CA GLY A 167 -7.08 -8.41 -0.51
C GLY A 167 -5.70 -8.98 -0.23
N VAL A 168 -5.49 -9.62 0.93
CA VAL A 168 -4.20 -10.22 1.32
C VAL A 168 -3.77 -11.35 0.38
N VAL A 169 -4.71 -12.17 -0.08
CA VAL A 169 -4.38 -13.31 -0.97
C VAL A 169 -3.96 -12.84 -2.36
N ILE A 170 -4.71 -11.90 -2.95
CA ILE A 170 -4.38 -11.31 -4.26
C ILE A 170 -3.03 -10.61 -4.21
N THR A 171 -2.76 -10.02 -3.06
CA THR A 171 -1.51 -9.35 -2.78
C THR A 171 -0.32 -10.33 -2.75
N ALA A 172 -0.46 -11.49 -2.10
CA ALA A 172 0.55 -12.56 -2.15
C ALA A 172 0.77 -13.08 -3.59
N TYR A 173 -0.30 -13.17 -4.39
CA TYR A 173 -0.19 -13.49 -5.82
C TYR A 173 0.65 -12.45 -6.59
N LEU A 174 0.40 -11.15 -6.40
CA LEU A 174 1.12 -10.08 -7.10
C LEU A 174 2.61 -10.04 -6.73
N LYS A 175 2.97 -10.40 -5.48
CA LYS A 175 4.36 -10.57 -5.04
C LYS A 175 5.06 -11.81 -5.62
N LYS A 176 4.33 -12.68 -6.32
CA LYS A 176 4.83 -13.97 -6.85
C LYS A 176 5.39 -14.89 -5.75
N ASP A 177 4.88 -14.76 -4.53
CA ASP A 177 5.27 -15.60 -3.40
C ASP A 177 4.41 -16.87 -3.35
N LYS A 178 4.93 -17.93 -4.01
CA LYS A 178 4.24 -19.21 -4.17
C LYS A 178 3.80 -19.82 -2.85
N SER A 179 4.70 -19.84 -1.88
CA SER A 179 4.44 -20.55 -0.63
C SER A 179 3.29 -19.91 0.14
N TYR A 180 3.28 -18.58 0.23
CA TYR A 180 2.24 -17.89 0.97
C TYR A 180 0.93 -17.81 0.22
N PHE A 181 0.94 -17.62 -1.10
CA PHE A 181 -0.29 -17.67 -1.88
C PHE A 181 -1.00 -19.02 -1.71
N GLU A 182 -0.28 -20.14 -1.81
CA GLU A 182 -0.87 -21.47 -1.64
C GLU A 182 -1.46 -21.68 -0.24
N LYS A 183 -0.79 -21.19 0.81
CA LYS A 183 -1.29 -21.24 2.20
C LYS A 183 -2.53 -20.37 2.38
N LEU A 184 -2.51 -19.14 1.88
CA LEU A 184 -3.61 -18.18 1.99
C LEU A 184 -4.84 -18.63 1.18
N MET A 185 -4.64 -19.32 0.06
CA MET A 185 -5.74 -19.90 -0.72
C MET A 185 -6.54 -20.95 0.07
N GLN A 186 -5.95 -21.65 1.04
CA GLN A 186 -6.72 -22.55 1.90
C GLN A 186 -7.79 -21.80 2.71
N ILE A 187 -7.46 -20.62 3.24
CA ILE A 187 -8.41 -19.76 3.94
C ILE A 187 -9.52 -19.29 2.99
N VAL A 188 -9.18 -19.01 1.73
CA VAL A 188 -10.13 -18.60 0.69
C VAL A 188 -11.12 -19.71 0.36
N TYR A 189 -10.66 -20.96 0.26
CA TYR A 189 -11.54 -22.11 0.05
C TYR A 189 -12.49 -22.32 1.23
N ASP A 190 -11.99 -22.29 2.46
CA ASP A 190 -12.80 -22.45 3.67
C ASP A 190 -13.94 -21.42 3.75
N ARG A 191 -13.68 -20.22 3.23
CA ARG A 191 -14.64 -19.10 3.21
C ARG A 191 -15.47 -19.01 1.93
N LYS A 192 -15.27 -19.91 0.96
CA LYS A 192 -15.92 -19.90 -0.35
C LYS A 192 -15.73 -18.57 -1.11
N LEU A 193 -14.51 -18.05 -1.09
CA LEU A 193 -14.16 -16.77 -1.73
C LEU A 193 -13.36 -16.95 -3.03
N ASN A 194 -13.18 -18.19 -3.50
CA ASN A 194 -12.29 -18.51 -4.63
C ASN A 194 -12.65 -17.72 -5.90
N ASP A 195 -13.93 -17.66 -6.26
CA ASP A 195 -14.40 -16.91 -7.45
C ASP A 195 -14.06 -15.43 -7.37
N ILE A 196 -14.23 -14.81 -6.19
CA ILE A 196 -13.90 -13.40 -5.97
C ILE A 196 -12.39 -13.19 -6.13
N VAL A 197 -11.58 -14.06 -5.53
CA VAL A 197 -10.11 -13.96 -5.59
C VAL A 197 -9.63 -14.16 -7.03
N MET A 198 -10.09 -15.20 -7.71
CA MET A 198 -9.66 -15.52 -9.08
C MET A 198 -10.12 -14.47 -10.09
N LEU A 199 -11.32 -13.91 -9.95
CA LEU A 199 -11.76 -12.80 -10.79
C LEU A 199 -10.80 -11.61 -10.71
N ASN A 200 -10.43 -11.19 -9.49
CA ASN A 200 -9.48 -10.09 -9.32
C ASN A 200 -8.07 -10.48 -9.83
N VAL A 201 -7.60 -11.70 -9.56
CA VAL A 201 -6.31 -12.20 -10.08
C VAL A 201 -6.24 -12.11 -11.60
N VAL A 202 -7.33 -12.46 -12.30
CA VAL A 202 -7.42 -12.36 -13.76
C VAL A 202 -7.48 -10.90 -14.21
N ILE A 203 -8.29 -10.03 -13.56
CA ILE A 203 -8.32 -8.59 -13.87
C ILE A 203 -6.94 -7.94 -13.75
N TYR A 204 -6.17 -8.28 -12.70
CA TYR A 204 -4.84 -7.70 -12.47
C TYR A 204 -3.71 -8.41 -13.23
N GLY A 205 -3.91 -9.65 -13.66
CA GLY A 205 -2.87 -10.49 -14.27
C GLY A 205 -3.35 -11.28 -15.47
N VAL A 206 -2.86 -12.51 -15.60
CA VAL A 206 -3.32 -13.49 -16.58
C VAL A 206 -3.34 -14.87 -15.91
N ILE A 207 -4.13 -15.77 -16.48
CA ILE A 207 -4.08 -17.19 -16.14
C ILE A 207 -2.76 -17.76 -16.63
N ASN A 208 -2.04 -18.40 -15.70
CA ASN A 208 -0.74 -19.01 -15.88
C ASN A 208 -0.63 -20.29 -15.02
N GLU A 209 0.52 -20.95 -15.06
CA GLU A 209 0.79 -22.19 -14.31
C GLU A 209 0.59 -22.06 -12.79
N TYR A 210 0.63 -20.83 -12.25
CA TYR A 210 0.56 -20.56 -10.82
C TYR A 210 -0.89 -20.48 -10.31
N ASN A 211 -1.81 -19.95 -11.11
CA ASN A 211 -3.20 -19.73 -10.71
C ASN A 211 -4.22 -20.65 -11.42
N ILE A 212 -3.84 -21.36 -12.49
CA ILE A 212 -4.76 -22.17 -13.30
C ILE A 212 -5.53 -23.23 -12.50
N LYS A 213 -4.89 -23.84 -11.49
CA LYS A 213 -5.56 -24.80 -10.60
C LYS A 213 -6.74 -24.15 -9.88
N TYR A 214 -6.51 -22.99 -9.28
CA TYR A 214 -7.52 -22.26 -8.51
C TYR A 214 -8.65 -21.74 -9.40
N VAL A 215 -8.33 -21.33 -10.63
CA VAL A 215 -9.33 -20.95 -11.64
C VAL A 215 -10.20 -22.13 -12.06
N SER A 216 -9.61 -23.32 -12.18
CA SER A 216 -10.34 -24.53 -12.56
C SER A 216 -11.35 -24.97 -11.49
N ASP A 217 -11.15 -24.55 -10.24
CA ASP A 217 -12.04 -24.82 -9.11
C ASP A 217 -13.15 -23.75 -8.97
N CYS A 218 -13.22 -22.76 -9.86
CA CYS A 218 -14.24 -21.71 -9.84
C CYS A 218 -15.55 -22.16 -10.50
N GLU A 219 -16.69 -21.67 -9.97
CA GLU A 219 -18.00 -21.88 -10.62
C GLU A 219 -18.11 -21.08 -11.93
N ILE A 220 -17.38 -19.97 -12.02
CA ILE A 220 -17.35 -19.03 -13.15
C ILE A 220 -16.16 -19.28 -14.10
N VAL A 221 -15.69 -20.52 -14.22
CA VAL A 221 -14.45 -20.86 -14.96
C VAL A 221 -14.49 -20.39 -16.42
N ASP A 222 -15.62 -20.54 -17.11
CA ASP A 222 -15.75 -20.15 -18.52
C ASP A 222 -15.67 -18.64 -18.68
N GLU A 223 -16.27 -17.88 -17.77
CA GLU A 223 -16.21 -16.41 -17.73
C GLU A 223 -14.78 -15.94 -17.45
N LEU A 224 -14.06 -16.60 -16.55
CA LEU A 224 -12.65 -16.28 -16.25
C LEU A 224 -11.73 -16.60 -17.43
N MET A 225 -11.95 -17.69 -18.15
CA MET A 225 -11.19 -18.04 -19.35
C MET A 225 -11.43 -17.04 -20.48
N PHE A 226 -12.68 -16.63 -20.68
CA PHE A 226 -13.02 -15.58 -21.64
C PHE A 226 -12.38 -14.23 -21.28
N LEU A 227 -12.49 -13.80 -20.01
CA LEU A 227 -11.85 -12.57 -19.54
C LEU A 227 -10.32 -12.61 -19.72
N ASN A 228 -9.69 -13.73 -19.39
CA ASN A 228 -8.25 -13.91 -19.57
C ASN A 228 -7.82 -13.78 -21.03
N LEU A 229 -8.62 -14.29 -21.98
CA LEU A 229 -8.35 -14.13 -23.41
C LEU A 229 -8.39 -12.64 -23.81
N LEU A 230 -9.42 -11.91 -23.38
CA LEU A 230 -9.53 -10.46 -23.62
C LEU A 230 -8.34 -9.69 -23.07
N ILE A 231 -7.98 -9.94 -21.80
CA ILE A 231 -6.86 -9.27 -21.13
C ILE A 231 -5.54 -9.60 -21.82
N LYS A 232 -5.32 -10.85 -22.22
CA LYS A 232 -4.13 -11.26 -22.98
C LYS A 232 -4.01 -10.46 -24.28
N ILE A 233 -5.08 -10.39 -25.06
CA ILE A 233 -5.08 -9.71 -26.35
C ILE A 233 -4.80 -8.22 -26.19
N VAL A 234 -5.49 -7.54 -25.26
CA VAL A 234 -5.34 -6.08 -25.08
C VAL A 234 -3.99 -5.71 -24.44
N ARG A 235 -3.53 -6.45 -23.41
CA ARG A 235 -2.28 -6.11 -22.71
C ARG A 235 -1.03 -6.55 -23.48
N TYR A 236 -1.04 -7.71 -24.13
CA TYR A 236 0.16 -8.26 -24.77
C TYR A 236 0.36 -7.79 -26.21
N TYR A 237 -0.64 -7.21 -26.89
CA TYR A 237 -0.40 -6.53 -28.17
C TYR A 237 0.52 -5.31 -28.05
N ASN A 238 0.60 -4.70 -26.86
CA ASN A 238 1.59 -3.66 -26.55
C ASN A 238 2.99 -4.22 -26.24
N CYS A 239 3.16 -5.55 -26.16
CA CYS A 239 4.38 -6.23 -25.72
C CYS A 239 4.72 -7.44 -26.62
N SER A 240 4.77 -7.25 -27.94
CA SER A 240 5.48 -8.09 -28.93
C SER A 240 5.57 -9.62 -28.70
N MET A 241 4.51 -10.27 -28.21
CA MET A 241 4.41 -11.73 -28.12
C MET A 241 3.34 -12.22 -29.10
N LYS A 242 3.68 -13.25 -29.88
CA LYS A 242 2.79 -13.89 -30.85
C LYS A 242 1.77 -14.76 -30.12
N LEU A 243 0.52 -14.31 -30.07
CA LEU A 243 -0.64 -15.20 -29.88
C LEU A 243 -0.98 -15.80 -31.24
N ASP A 244 -1.49 -17.04 -31.32
CA ASP A 244 -1.97 -17.59 -32.59
C ASP A 244 -3.01 -16.64 -33.20
N ASP A 245 -2.79 -16.27 -34.47
CA ASP A 245 -3.31 -15.03 -35.07
C ASP A 245 -4.82 -15.01 -35.35
N SER A 246 -5.58 -16.11 -35.26
CA SER A 246 -7.02 -16.10 -35.59
C SER A 246 -7.88 -15.50 -34.48
N ASP A 247 -7.85 -16.09 -33.28
CA ASP A 247 -8.77 -15.73 -32.19
C ASP A 247 -8.48 -14.33 -31.64
N ALA A 248 -7.20 -13.93 -31.71
CA ALA A 248 -6.76 -12.58 -31.33
C ALA A 248 -7.30 -11.50 -32.27
N ASN A 249 -7.30 -11.76 -33.58
CA ASN A 249 -7.84 -10.83 -34.56
C ASN A 249 -9.36 -10.76 -34.50
N ASP A 250 -10.04 -11.88 -34.24
CA ASP A 250 -11.50 -11.92 -34.14
C ASP A 250 -12.00 -11.10 -32.94
N ILE A 251 -11.39 -11.28 -31.77
CA ILE A 251 -11.74 -10.50 -30.56
C ILE A 251 -11.39 -9.03 -30.72
N LYS A 252 -10.26 -8.73 -31.38
CA LYS A 252 -9.88 -7.35 -31.66
C LYS A 252 -10.91 -6.68 -32.56
N THR A 253 -11.28 -7.34 -33.65
CA THR A 253 -12.31 -6.89 -34.58
C THR A 253 -13.63 -6.68 -33.84
N PHE A 254 -14.04 -7.63 -32.99
CA PHE A 254 -15.20 -7.50 -32.12
C PHE A 254 -15.16 -6.22 -31.27
N LEU A 255 -14.06 -5.94 -30.56
CA LEU A 255 -13.94 -4.76 -29.70
C LEU A 255 -13.80 -3.45 -30.49
N GLU A 256 -13.21 -3.47 -31.68
CA GLU A 256 -13.04 -2.29 -32.54
C GLU A 256 -14.35 -1.91 -33.26
N GLU A 257 -15.14 -2.90 -33.66
CA GLU A 257 -16.40 -2.71 -34.37
C GLU A 257 -17.59 -2.52 -33.42
N ASN A 258 -17.48 -2.96 -32.17
CA ASN A 258 -18.54 -2.86 -31.16
C ASN A 258 -18.15 -1.90 -30.02
N GLY A 259 -18.53 -0.63 -30.17
CA GLY A 259 -18.25 0.43 -29.20
C GLY A 259 -18.83 0.17 -27.79
N ASP A 260 -19.98 -0.51 -27.70
CA ASP A 260 -20.59 -0.88 -26.41
C ASP A 260 -19.78 -1.99 -25.73
N ALA A 261 -19.33 -3.01 -26.47
CA ALA A 261 -18.46 -4.06 -25.97
C ALA A 261 -17.15 -3.48 -25.41
N LYS A 262 -16.55 -2.54 -26.14
CA LYS A 262 -15.34 -1.84 -25.70
C LYS A 262 -15.57 -1.08 -24.39
N LYS A 263 -16.69 -0.36 -24.28
CA LYS A 263 -17.02 0.37 -23.05
C LYS A 263 -17.18 -0.57 -21.85
N ILE A 264 -17.88 -1.69 -22.01
CA ILE A 264 -18.03 -2.70 -20.95
C ILE A 264 -16.67 -3.27 -20.54
N PHE A 265 -15.80 -3.57 -21.52
CA PHE A 265 -14.45 -4.04 -21.25
C PHE A 265 -13.58 -3.00 -20.50
N ASP A 266 -13.66 -1.73 -20.89
CA ASP A 266 -12.98 -0.64 -20.20
C ASP A 266 -13.50 -0.48 -18.76
N GLU A 267 -14.81 -0.65 -18.53
CA GLU A 267 -15.39 -0.66 -17.18
C GLU A 267 -14.85 -1.82 -16.34
N ILE A 268 -14.77 -3.05 -16.88
CA ILE A 268 -14.17 -4.19 -16.18
C ILE A 268 -12.72 -3.91 -15.82
N SER A 269 -11.94 -3.38 -16.76
CA SER A 269 -10.50 -3.08 -16.58
C SER A 269 -10.25 -1.94 -15.58
N ASN A 270 -11.15 -0.97 -15.51
CA ASN A 270 -11.07 0.17 -14.59
C ASN A 270 -11.74 -0.10 -13.23
N THR A 271 -12.52 -1.18 -13.10
CA THR A 271 -13.14 -1.57 -11.83
C THR A 271 -12.04 -2.01 -10.87
N CYS A 272 -11.56 -1.06 -10.08
CA CYS A 272 -10.64 -1.35 -9.01
C CYS A 272 -11.39 -2.12 -7.91
N ASP A 273 -10.84 -3.27 -7.54
CA ASP A 273 -11.15 -3.97 -6.30
C ASP A 273 -12.57 -4.56 -6.23
N CYS A 274 -12.78 -5.72 -6.87
CA CYS A 274 -14.01 -6.50 -6.80
C CYS A 274 -14.10 -7.33 -5.49
N TYR A 275 -13.62 -6.81 -4.37
CA TYR A 275 -13.60 -7.56 -3.10
C TYR A 275 -14.98 -7.65 -2.45
N ASP A 276 -15.81 -6.63 -2.63
CA ASP A 276 -17.20 -6.61 -2.17
C ASP A 276 -18.12 -7.33 -3.17
N VAL A 277 -19.12 -8.06 -2.65
CA VAL A 277 -20.08 -8.87 -3.40
C VAL A 277 -20.83 -8.04 -4.44
N ASN A 278 -21.17 -6.79 -4.15
CA ASN A 278 -21.85 -5.93 -5.12
C ASN A 278 -20.97 -5.64 -6.34
N LYS A 279 -19.70 -5.30 -6.11
CA LYS A 279 -18.74 -5.05 -7.18
C LYS A 279 -18.41 -6.32 -7.96
N TYR A 280 -18.25 -7.44 -7.26
CA TYR A 280 -18.10 -8.75 -7.88
C TYR A 280 -19.26 -9.06 -8.83
N ASN A 281 -20.51 -8.90 -8.38
CA ASN A 281 -21.68 -9.18 -9.20
C ASN A 281 -21.77 -8.27 -10.43
N ILE A 282 -21.43 -6.98 -10.29
CA ILE A 282 -21.39 -6.05 -11.42
C ILE A 282 -20.33 -6.50 -12.44
N ALA A 283 -19.11 -6.79 -11.97
CA ALA A 283 -18.03 -7.24 -12.85
C ALA A 283 -18.38 -8.55 -13.57
N LEU A 284 -18.92 -9.54 -12.85
CA LEU A 284 -19.34 -10.81 -13.42
C LEU A 284 -20.44 -10.63 -14.48
N ASN A 285 -21.47 -9.82 -14.20
CA ASN A 285 -22.54 -9.54 -15.16
C ASN A 285 -22.01 -8.86 -16.42
N ASN A 286 -21.05 -7.94 -16.27
CA ASN A 286 -20.39 -7.30 -17.41
C ASN A 286 -19.63 -8.32 -18.26
N ILE A 287 -18.91 -9.27 -17.63
CA ILE A 287 -18.20 -10.34 -18.35
C ILE A 287 -19.17 -11.25 -19.10
N ILE A 288 -20.25 -11.68 -18.44
CA ILE A 288 -21.30 -12.51 -19.07
C ILE A 288 -21.92 -11.79 -20.26
N THR A 289 -22.23 -10.50 -20.11
CA THR A 289 -22.77 -9.68 -21.19
C THR A 289 -21.82 -9.63 -22.38
N LEU A 290 -20.55 -9.36 -22.12
CA LEU A 290 -19.51 -9.27 -23.15
C LEU A 290 -19.32 -10.61 -23.87
N LYS A 291 -19.31 -11.72 -23.13
CA LYS A 291 -19.23 -13.09 -23.67
C LYS A 291 -20.42 -13.40 -24.59
N ASN A 292 -21.63 -13.06 -24.17
CA ASN A 292 -22.84 -13.26 -24.99
C ASN A 292 -22.83 -12.40 -26.25
N MET A 293 -22.36 -11.15 -26.17
CA MET A 293 -22.20 -10.28 -27.34
C MET A 293 -21.22 -10.88 -28.36
N TYR A 294 -20.08 -11.42 -27.89
CA TYR A 294 -19.09 -12.05 -28.76
C TYR A 294 -19.64 -13.30 -29.45
N HIS A 295 -20.37 -14.16 -28.74
CA HIS A 295 -20.97 -15.37 -29.33
C HIS A 295 -22.20 -15.14 -30.21
N SER A 296 -22.75 -13.92 -30.22
CA SER A 296 -23.92 -13.57 -31.04
C SER A 296 -23.55 -12.97 -32.41
N GLN A 297 -22.26 -12.88 -32.73
CA GLN A 297 -21.73 -12.49 -34.05
C GLN A 297 -21.78 -13.66 -35.03
#